data_AF-A0A6I4YUD4-F1
#
_entry.id   AF-A0A6I4YUD4-F1
#
_cell.length_a   1.000
_cell.length_b   1.000
_cell.length_c   1.000
_cell.angle_alpha   90.00
_cell.angle_beta   90.00
_cell.angle_gamma   90.00
#
_symmetry.space_group_name_H-M   'P 1'
#
loop_
_entity.id
_entity.type
_entity.pdbx_description
1 polymer ?
#
loop_
_entity_poly.entity_id
_entity_poly.type
_entity_poly.pdbx_seq_one_letter_code
_entity_poly.pdbx_strand_id
1 'polypeptide(L)'
;MLYRRGAYTLFSTIMTIALFVGLIVAPAYSRQQPLFYAATPSLACESAALTDRLYSADKHILSAEAAHRLHERQKNHCHTLTTDQLWEQLRVRGSLVEIRGVSPNNVDGLRLYVPQTRLTPLEPETSPRFSFSPITLSPIVHQPTLPPDLPFIGFGLYFVWRGIRSLRRRQRAWHIIRTLITTHSYTLFERRRQLLTPNSYGSTNPNRWRKEKETFCQSVLLPALRQKKLIQFWPMWKKRTDRFIESCTRRTTPKHPPSPTFEPPEPLSPSHDRALTSRMEPLDYERYCAQILQRAGWQTYVTPTGSDQGADIIATRRQVRLVVQCKLYSRPVGNKAVQEVFTACKYQRAQLAAVVSNAGYTRHARQLAASTGVYLLHHRQLANLDESTPQPGQASFL
;
A
#
# COMPACT_ATOMS: atom_id res chain seq x y z
N MET A 1 -40.21 42.26 16.09
CA MET A 1 -38.83 42.74 15.83
C MET A 1 -37.77 42.29 16.87
N LEU A 2 -38.05 41.33 17.77
CA LEU A 2 -37.08 40.89 18.80
C LEU A 2 -36.31 39.60 18.45
N TYR A 3 -36.71 38.83 17.44
CA TYR A 3 -36.08 37.55 17.11
C TYR A 3 -34.82 37.68 16.22
N ARG A 4 -34.66 38.80 15.50
CA ARG A 4 -33.49 39.01 14.62
C ARG A 4 -32.25 39.53 15.35
N ARG A 5 -32.36 40.15 16.53
CA ARG A 5 -31.18 40.71 17.25
C ARG A 5 -30.41 39.67 18.07
N GLY A 6 -31.05 38.59 18.54
CA GLY A 6 -30.38 37.52 19.30
C GLY A 6 -29.50 36.60 18.45
N ALA A 7 -29.80 36.44 17.16
CA ALA A 7 -29.01 35.59 16.27
C ALA A 7 -27.64 36.21 15.93
N TYR A 8 -27.57 37.53 15.74
CA TYR A 8 -26.30 38.21 15.44
C TYR A 8 -25.37 38.29 16.65
N THR A 9 -25.91 38.44 17.86
CA THR A 9 -25.09 38.43 19.09
C THR A 9 -24.55 37.03 19.41
N LEU A 10 -25.35 35.98 19.17
CA LEU A 10 -24.88 34.59 19.31
C LEU A 10 -23.83 34.23 18.26
N PHE A 11 -24.03 34.64 17.00
CA PHE A 11 -23.07 34.36 15.93
C PHE A 11 -21.76 35.15 16.10
N SER A 12 -21.85 36.41 16.53
CA SER A 12 -20.70 37.26 16.83
C SER A 12 -19.89 36.69 17.99
N THR A 13 -20.53 36.35 19.12
CA THR A 13 -19.85 35.71 20.26
C THR A 13 -19.22 34.37 19.90
N ILE A 14 -19.88 33.54 19.09
CA ILE A 14 -19.30 32.28 18.60
C ILE A 14 -18.09 32.52 17.68
N MET A 15 -18.12 33.55 16.82
CA MET A 15 -16.98 33.89 15.95
C MET A 15 -15.81 34.49 16.72
N THR A 16 -16.07 35.34 17.72
CA THR A 16 -15.03 35.92 18.58
C THR A 16 -14.39 34.83 19.45
N ILE A 17 -15.18 33.90 19.99
CA ILE A 17 -14.66 32.72 20.71
C ILE A 17 -13.87 31.80 19.77
N ALA A 18 -14.29 31.60 18.51
CA ALA A 18 -13.55 30.81 17.54
C ALA A 18 -12.21 31.45 17.14
N LEU A 19 -12.14 32.77 17.01
CA LEU A 19 -10.90 33.52 16.79
C LEU A 19 -9.97 33.51 18.01
N PHE A 20 -10.52 33.64 19.22
CA PHE A 20 -9.74 33.60 20.46
C PHE A 20 -9.22 32.18 20.78
N VAL A 21 -10.01 31.13 20.49
CA VAL A 21 -9.57 29.73 20.56
C VAL A 21 -8.58 29.40 19.44
N GLY A 22 -8.68 30.03 18.28
CA GLY A 22 -7.67 29.95 17.22
C GLY A 22 -6.32 30.54 17.60
N LEU A 23 -6.30 31.62 18.40
CA LEU A 23 -5.07 32.25 18.90
C LEU A 23 -4.48 31.52 20.13
N ILE A 24 -5.31 30.96 21.01
CA ILE A 24 -4.88 30.22 22.21
C ILE A 24 -4.49 28.77 21.90
N VAL A 25 -4.84 28.26 20.71
CA VAL A 25 -4.34 26.99 20.15
C VAL A 25 -3.23 27.24 19.12
N ALA A 26 -2.44 28.30 19.28
CA ALA A 26 -1.04 28.22 18.89
C ALA A 26 -0.35 27.30 19.91
N PRO A 27 0.32 26.21 19.48
CA PRO A 27 0.98 25.32 20.41
C PRO A 27 2.15 26.07 21.07
N ALA A 28 1.95 26.53 22.31
CA ALA A 28 3.01 26.89 23.23
C ALA A 28 3.72 25.60 23.70
N TYR A 29 4.41 24.94 22.76
CA TYR A 29 5.59 24.09 22.90
C TYR A 29 5.88 23.49 21.51
N SER A 30 6.26 24.31 20.53
CA SER A 30 7.12 23.76 19.49
C SER A 30 8.46 23.50 20.18
N ARG A 31 8.69 22.24 20.58
CA ARG A 31 10.05 21.71 20.60
C ARG A 31 10.50 21.90 19.15
N GLN A 32 11.14 23.02 18.83
CA GLN A 32 11.78 23.21 17.54
C GLN A 32 12.80 22.07 17.46
N GLN A 33 12.42 20.98 16.80
CA GLN A 33 13.38 19.95 16.48
C GLN A 33 14.38 20.63 15.56
N PRO A 34 15.68 20.56 15.88
CA PRO A 34 16.67 21.32 15.14
C PRO A 34 16.57 20.91 13.66
N LEU A 35 16.45 21.92 12.81
CA LEU A 35 16.43 21.77 11.36
C LEU A 35 17.87 21.81 10.86
N PHE A 36 18.16 20.98 9.87
CA PHE A 36 19.49 20.84 9.30
C PHE A 36 19.43 20.83 7.78
N TYR A 37 20.55 21.21 7.16
CA TYR A 37 20.85 20.89 5.78
C TYR A 37 22.04 19.93 5.73
N ALA A 38 22.18 19.18 4.63
CA ALA A 38 23.37 18.37 4.41
C ALA A 38 24.56 19.29 4.10
N ALA A 39 25.65 19.19 4.88
CA ALA A 39 26.84 20.04 4.72
C ALA A 39 27.52 19.84 3.35
N THR A 40 27.38 18.63 2.81
CA THR A 40 27.91 18.17 1.52
C THR A 40 26.97 17.11 0.95
N PRO A 41 26.96 16.88 -0.37
CA PRO A 41 26.23 15.77 -0.96
C PRO A 41 26.63 14.46 -0.28
N SER A 42 25.69 13.82 0.39
CA SER A 42 25.94 12.65 1.24
C SER A 42 24.83 11.62 1.06
N LEU A 43 25.08 10.38 1.47
CA LEU A 43 24.16 9.28 1.28
C LEU A 43 23.50 8.92 2.63
N ALA A 44 22.18 8.89 2.67
CA ALA A 44 21.41 8.48 3.85
C ALA A 44 20.54 7.28 3.53
N CYS A 45 20.49 6.28 4.40
CA CYS A 45 19.84 5.00 4.12
C CYS A 45 18.73 4.67 5.12
N GLU A 46 17.78 3.84 4.74
CA GLU A 46 16.63 3.45 5.57
C GLU A 46 17.04 2.59 6.79
N SER A 47 18.23 1.98 6.75
CA SER A 47 18.75 1.09 7.80
C SER A 47 20.06 1.62 8.37
N ALA A 48 20.10 1.79 9.70
CA ALA A 48 21.30 2.17 10.42
C ALA A 48 22.49 1.22 10.18
N ALA A 49 22.24 -0.10 10.09
CA ALA A 49 23.29 -1.09 9.85
C ALA A 49 23.88 -0.99 8.42
N LEU A 50 23.06 -0.57 7.45
CA LEU A 50 23.49 -0.36 6.08
C LEU A 50 24.32 0.93 5.99
N THR A 51 23.86 2.01 6.62
CA THR A 51 24.63 3.26 6.76
C THR A 51 25.98 3.01 7.43
N ASP A 52 26.02 2.26 8.53
CA ASP A 52 27.26 1.99 9.27
C ASP A 52 28.27 1.18 8.44
N ARG A 53 27.81 0.17 7.68
CA ARG A 53 28.67 -0.58 6.73
C ARG A 53 29.24 0.29 5.61
N LEU A 54 28.44 1.21 5.07
CA LEU A 54 28.88 2.12 4.01
C LEU A 54 29.96 3.08 4.49
N TYR A 55 29.74 3.69 5.66
CA TYR A 55 30.66 4.69 6.22
C TYR A 55 31.85 4.11 6.98
N SER A 56 31.82 2.81 7.33
CA SER A 56 32.99 2.10 7.88
C SER A 56 33.94 1.56 6.80
N ALA A 57 33.44 1.29 5.59
CA ALA A 57 34.24 0.83 4.46
C ALA A 57 35.05 1.96 3.80
N ASP A 58 34.50 3.17 3.73
CA ASP A 58 35.17 4.36 3.20
C ASP A 58 35.58 5.31 4.33
N LYS A 59 36.77 5.10 4.90
CA LYS A 59 37.37 6.00 5.91
C LYS A 59 37.72 7.40 5.38
N HIS A 60 37.64 7.61 4.07
CA HIS A 60 37.90 8.90 3.44
C HIS A 60 36.61 9.42 2.78
N ILE A 61 36.40 10.72 2.96
CA ILE A 61 35.31 11.56 2.43
C ILE A 61 34.75 10.96 1.13
N LEU A 62 33.56 10.35 1.18
CA LEU A 62 32.80 10.01 -0.01
C LEU A 62 32.67 11.29 -0.86
N SER A 63 33.37 11.34 -1.99
CA SER A 63 33.16 12.38 -3.00
C SER A 63 31.74 12.26 -3.55
N ALA A 64 31.19 13.35 -4.10
CA ALA A 64 29.86 13.31 -4.69
C ALA A 64 29.71 12.20 -5.75
N GLU A 65 30.79 11.91 -6.50
CA GLU A 65 30.84 10.84 -7.50
C GLU A 65 30.83 9.43 -6.87
N ALA A 66 31.56 9.22 -5.78
CA ALA A 66 31.57 7.94 -5.07
C ALA A 66 30.20 7.66 -4.43
N ALA A 67 29.60 8.68 -3.81
CA ALA A 67 28.25 8.61 -3.27
C ALA A 67 27.22 8.30 -4.36
N HIS A 68 27.35 8.89 -5.55
CA HIS A 68 26.47 8.63 -6.68
C HIS A 68 26.59 7.20 -7.21
N ARG A 69 27.80 6.66 -7.37
CA ARG A 69 28.02 5.25 -7.79
C ARG A 69 27.47 4.23 -6.77
N LEU A 70 27.58 4.54 -5.48
CA LEU A 70 27.02 3.71 -4.41
C LEU A 70 25.49 3.81 -4.34
N HIS A 71 24.93 5.00 -4.52
CA HIS A 71 23.49 5.19 -4.69
C HIS A 71 22.96 4.35 -5.85
N GLU A 72 23.63 4.37 -7.02
CA GLU A 72 23.25 3.57 -8.18
C GLU A 72 23.20 2.05 -7.90
N ARG A 73 24.07 1.55 -7.03
CA ARG A 73 24.08 0.14 -6.60
C ARG A 73 23.02 -0.20 -5.55
N GLN A 74 22.58 0.78 -4.75
CA GLN A 74 21.73 0.59 -3.57
C GLN A 74 20.43 1.42 -3.63
N LYS A 75 19.95 1.74 -4.85
CA LYS A 75 18.85 2.70 -5.12
C LYS A 75 17.57 2.51 -4.30
N ASN A 76 17.29 1.30 -3.86
CA ASN A 76 16.06 0.97 -3.14
C ASN A 76 16.17 1.14 -1.61
N HIS A 77 17.34 1.49 -1.09
CA HIS A 77 17.58 1.56 0.36
C HIS A 77 18.33 2.84 0.81
N CYS A 78 18.86 3.62 -0.13
CA CYS A 78 19.66 4.80 0.16
C CYS A 78 19.27 5.97 -0.75
N HIS A 79 19.26 7.17 -0.19
CA HIS A 79 18.92 8.43 -0.85
C HIS A 79 20.08 9.42 -0.75
N THR A 80 20.30 10.16 -1.83
CA THR A 80 21.26 11.26 -1.84
C THR A 80 20.65 12.46 -1.15
N LEU A 81 21.30 12.93 -0.09
CA LEU A 81 20.99 14.20 0.55
C LEU A 81 21.64 15.32 -0.24
N THR A 82 20.82 16.22 -0.78
CA THR A 82 21.26 17.45 -1.41
C THR A 82 21.30 18.59 -0.39
N THR A 83 22.12 19.61 -0.67
CA THR A 83 22.36 20.73 0.26
C THR A 83 21.19 21.72 0.35
N ASP A 84 20.25 21.66 -0.59
CA ASP A 84 19.06 22.51 -0.74
C ASP A 84 17.83 21.96 -0.01
N GLN A 85 17.89 20.74 0.53
CA GLN A 85 16.79 20.12 1.25
C GLN A 85 16.90 20.31 2.77
N LEU A 86 15.79 20.70 3.38
CA LEU A 86 15.63 20.82 4.83
C LEU A 86 15.22 19.47 5.46
N TRP A 87 15.94 19.10 6.51
CA TRP A 87 15.74 17.87 7.26
C TRP A 87 15.49 18.14 8.74
N GLU A 88 14.55 17.40 9.32
CA GLU A 88 14.23 17.36 10.74
C GLU A 88 14.98 16.21 11.40
N GLN A 89 15.73 16.50 12.47
CA GLN A 89 16.40 15.48 13.27
C GLN A 89 15.44 14.85 14.29
N LEU A 90 15.23 13.54 14.19
CA LEU A 90 14.34 12.79 15.09
C LEU A 90 15.07 12.18 16.29
N ARG A 91 16.24 11.54 16.07
CA ARG A 91 16.97 10.82 17.12
C ARG A 91 18.46 10.65 16.78
N VAL A 92 19.32 10.63 17.80
CA VAL A 92 20.75 10.26 17.68
C VAL A 92 20.96 8.84 18.20
N ARG A 93 21.73 8.02 17.48
CA ARG A 93 22.13 6.65 17.86
C ARG A 93 23.62 6.47 17.58
N GLY A 94 24.47 6.69 18.59
CA GLY A 94 25.92 6.63 18.42
C GLY A 94 26.40 7.72 17.46
N SER A 95 27.11 7.33 16.40
CA SER A 95 27.61 8.23 15.34
C SER A 95 26.55 8.59 14.28
N LEU A 96 25.38 7.95 14.29
CA LEU A 96 24.32 8.11 13.30
C LEU A 96 23.13 8.91 13.84
N VAL A 97 22.48 9.64 12.94
CA VAL A 97 21.30 10.46 13.21
C VAL A 97 20.15 10.00 12.31
N GLU A 98 18.98 9.78 12.91
CA GLU A 98 17.71 9.50 12.23
C GLU A 98 17.06 10.84 11.83
N ILE A 99 16.90 11.07 10.53
CA ILE A 99 16.38 12.30 9.93
C ILE A 99 15.10 12.06 9.12
N ARG A 100 14.31 13.12 8.89
CA ARG A 100 13.10 13.14 8.05
C ARG A 100 13.05 14.41 7.21
N GLY A 101 12.65 14.32 5.94
CA GLY A 101 12.54 15.49 5.06
C GLY A 101 11.34 16.39 5.42
N VAL A 102 11.53 17.71 5.35
CA VAL A 102 10.53 18.74 5.73
C VAL A 102 9.81 19.34 4.51
N SER A 103 10.12 18.87 3.29
CA SER A 103 9.59 19.45 2.05
C SER A 103 8.06 19.29 1.90
N PRO A 104 7.34 20.34 1.41
CA PRO A 104 5.88 20.32 1.23
C PRO A 104 5.40 19.32 0.17
N ASN A 105 6.30 18.86 -0.71
CA ASN A 105 6.03 17.84 -1.73
C ASN A 105 6.45 16.43 -1.31
N ASN A 106 7.03 16.25 -0.12
CA ASN A 106 7.52 14.96 0.31
C ASN A 106 6.40 14.13 0.93
N VAL A 107 5.61 13.52 0.05
CA VAL A 107 4.69 12.43 0.33
C VAL A 107 5.55 11.20 0.65
N ASP A 108 6.07 11.16 1.87
CA ASP A 108 6.26 9.97 2.71
C ASP A 108 7.21 10.34 3.85
N GLY A 109 6.79 10.06 5.08
CA GLY A 109 7.59 10.28 6.30
C GLY A 109 8.79 9.34 6.43
N LEU A 110 9.51 9.12 5.33
CA LEU A 110 10.66 8.25 5.20
C LEU A 110 11.73 8.68 6.20
N ARG A 111 12.25 7.70 6.92
CA ARG A 111 13.25 7.92 7.97
C ARG A 111 14.58 7.38 7.48
N LEU A 112 15.56 8.25 7.44
CA LEU A 112 16.88 7.93 6.93
C LEU A 112 17.92 8.10 8.03
N TYR A 113 18.99 7.34 7.93
CA TYR A 113 20.12 7.38 8.84
C TYR A 113 21.34 7.94 8.10
N VAL A 114 21.97 8.94 8.69
CA VAL A 114 23.18 9.61 8.19
C VAL A 114 24.17 9.88 9.34
N PRO A 115 25.49 9.93 9.10
CA PRO A 115 26.43 10.35 10.12
C PRO A 115 26.22 11.80 10.58
N GLN A 116 26.34 12.05 11.89
CA GLN A 116 26.15 13.39 12.47
C GLN A 116 27.10 14.44 11.88
N THR A 117 28.32 14.03 11.51
CA THR A 117 29.36 14.89 10.92
C THR A 117 28.99 15.45 9.55
N ARG A 118 27.90 14.98 8.92
CA ARG A 118 27.43 15.45 7.61
C ARG A 118 26.25 16.44 7.70
N LEU A 119 25.75 16.73 8.90
CA LEU A 119 24.63 17.64 9.12
C LEU A 119 25.15 18.97 9.68
N THR A 120 24.72 20.08 9.10
CA THR A 120 25.00 21.42 9.64
C THR A 120 23.72 22.01 10.21
N PRO A 121 23.71 22.43 11.49
CA PRO A 121 22.53 23.05 12.09
C PRO A 121 22.21 24.37 11.40
N LEU A 122 20.92 24.65 11.24
CA LEU A 122 20.47 25.99 10.88
C LEU A 122 20.71 26.88 12.11
N GLU A 123 21.71 27.77 12.06
CA GLU A 123 21.88 28.76 13.14
C GLU A 123 20.58 29.59 13.25
N PRO A 124 20.06 29.81 14.46
CA PRO A 124 18.94 30.74 14.63
C PRO A 124 19.43 32.12 14.19
N GLU A 125 18.71 32.75 13.25
CA GLU A 125 18.98 34.15 12.91
C GLU A 125 19.07 34.96 14.19
N THR A 126 20.25 35.52 14.43
CA THR A 126 20.49 36.51 15.45
C THR A 126 19.56 37.68 15.18
N SER A 127 18.44 37.72 15.90
CA SER A 127 17.55 38.88 15.95
C SER A 127 18.35 40.06 16.51
N PRO A 128 18.13 41.30 16.03
CA PRO A 128 18.88 42.45 16.51
C PRO A 128 18.66 42.63 18.01
N ARG A 129 19.75 42.84 18.75
CA ARG A 129 19.73 43.23 20.16
C ARG A 129 19.02 44.59 20.26
N PHE A 130 17.74 44.57 20.63
CA PHE A 130 17.08 45.76 21.14
C PHE A 130 17.54 45.97 22.59
N SER A 131 18.37 47.00 22.78
CA SER A 131 18.68 47.58 24.08
C SER A 131 17.40 48.12 24.70
N PHE A 132 16.88 47.45 25.72
CA PHE A 132 15.88 48.02 26.61
C PHE A 132 16.56 48.55 27.86
N SER A 133 16.45 49.87 28.07
CA SER A 133 16.81 50.54 29.31
C SER A 133 15.92 50.02 30.47
N PRO A 134 16.43 49.92 31.70
CA PRO A 134 15.65 49.40 32.81
C PRO A 134 14.63 50.45 33.26
N ILE A 135 13.34 50.10 33.21
CA ILE A 135 12.30 50.80 33.96
C ILE A 135 12.01 49.97 35.21
N THR A 136 12.25 50.59 36.37
CA THR A 136 11.95 50.10 37.70
C THR A 136 10.44 49.91 37.88
N LEU A 137 10.00 48.70 38.22
CA LEU A 137 8.63 48.40 38.64
C LEU A 137 8.59 48.04 40.12
N SER A 138 7.74 48.74 40.87
CA SER A 138 7.36 48.41 42.25
C SER A 138 6.44 47.17 42.28
N PRO A 139 6.44 46.38 43.38
CA PRO A 139 5.66 45.16 43.44
C PRO A 139 4.24 45.46 43.93
N ILE A 140 3.23 45.25 43.09
CA ILE A 140 1.85 45.11 43.54
C ILE A 140 1.55 43.61 43.61
N VAL A 141 1.39 43.13 44.84
CA VAL A 141 0.98 41.76 45.16
C VAL A 141 -0.53 41.66 44.97
N HIS A 142 -0.99 40.93 43.96
CA HIS A 142 -2.35 40.42 43.89
C HIS A 142 -2.33 38.88 43.95
N GLN A 143 -2.92 38.33 45.01
CA GLN A 143 -3.19 36.90 45.12
C GLN A 143 -4.24 36.46 44.06
N PRO A 144 -4.07 35.30 43.42
CA PRO A 144 -5.02 34.82 42.43
C PRO A 144 -6.22 34.14 43.12
N THR A 145 -7.39 34.78 43.08
CA THR A 145 -8.67 34.12 43.34
C THR A 145 -9.17 33.46 42.05
N LEU A 146 -9.32 32.13 42.07
CA LEU A 146 -9.85 31.37 40.93
C LEU A 146 -11.35 31.69 40.75
N PRO A 147 -11.81 32.09 39.55
CA PRO A 147 -13.22 32.41 39.32
C PRO A 147 -14.11 31.16 39.43
N PRO A 148 -15.33 31.26 40.00
CA PRO A 148 -16.21 30.13 40.30
C PRO A 148 -16.79 29.40 39.07
N ASP A 149 -16.59 29.91 37.86
CA ASP A 149 -17.18 29.40 36.61
C ASP A 149 -16.30 28.36 35.87
N LEU A 150 -15.08 28.12 36.35
CA LEU A 150 -14.14 27.12 35.81
C LEU A 150 -14.71 25.70 35.64
N PRO A 151 -15.52 25.12 36.57
CA PRO A 151 -16.07 23.79 36.37
C PRO A 151 -17.09 23.74 35.23
N PHE A 152 -17.87 24.80 34.98
CA PHE A 152 -18.87 24.84 33.91
C PHE A 152 -18.23 24.97 32.53
N ILE A 153 -17.18 25.78 32.40
CA ILE A 153 -16.38 25.88 31.16
C ILE A 153 -15.67 24.55 30.87
N GLY A 154 -15.11 23.90 31.90
CA GLY A 154 -14.50 22.57 31.77
C GLY A 154 -15.49 21.49 31.31
N PHE A 155 -16.72 21.51 31.82
CA PHE A 155 -17.78 20.58 31.41
C PHE A 155 -18.22 20.81 29.96
N GLY A 156 -18.41 22.08 29.56
CA GLY A 156 -18.73 22.45 28.19
C GLY A 156 -17.64 22.03 27.19
N LEU A 157 -16.38 22.31 27.50
CA LEU A 157 -15.23 21.89 26.69
C LEU A 157 -15.10 20.36 26.62
N TYR A 158 -15.38 19.64 27.71
CA TYR A 158 -15.38 18.18 27.72
C TYR A 158 -16.46 17.59 26.79
N PHE A 159 -17.68 18.13 26.78
CA PHE A 159 -18.74 17.66 25.88
C PHE A 159 -18.46 18.00 24.42
N VAL A 160 -17.93 19.19 24.14
CA VAL A 160 -17.48 19.58 22.80
C VAL A 160 -16.35 18.67 22.34
N TRP A 161 -15.33 18.44 23.18
CA TRP A 161 -14.23 17.52 22.89
C TRP A 161 -14.72 16.08 22.67
N ARG A 162 -15.64 15.59 23.51
CA ARG A 162 -16.26 14.25 23.39
C ARG A 162 -17.08 14.14 22.10
N GLY A 163 -17.80 15.19 21.71
CA GLY A 163 -18.52 15.30 20.44
C GLY A 163 -17.59 15.25 19.24
N ILE A 164 -16.55 16.09 19.22
CA ILE A 164 -15.52 16.12 18.18
C ILE A 164 -14.79 14.78 18.08
N ARG A 165 -14.42 14.17 19.22
CA ARG A 165 -13.79 12.85 19.29
C ARG A 165 -14.71 11.76 18.72
N SER A 166 -16.00 11.79 19.04
CA SER A 166 -16.99 10.86 18.49
C SER A 166 -17.13 11.02 16.97
N LEU A 167 -17.20 12.25 16.47
CA LEU A 167 -17.26 12.55 15.03
C LEU A 167 -16.00 12.07 14.29
N ARG A 168 -14.81 12.36 14.82
CA ARG A 168 -13.53 11.87 14.27
C ARG A 168 -13.48 10.34 14.22
N ARG A 169 -13.96 9.65 15.27
CA ARG A 169 -14.03 8.18 15.28
C ARG A 169 -15.04 7.61 14.27
N ARG A 170 -16.19 8.27 14.09
CA ARG A 170 -17.16 7.91 13.03
C ARG A 170 -16.57 8.05 11.64
N GLN A 171 -15.86 9.15 11.37
CA GLN A 171 -15.18 9.38 10.10
C GLN A 171 -14.09 8.34 9.84
N ARG A 172 -13.27 8.00 10.86
CA ARG A 172 -12.28 6.92 10.76
C ARG A 172 -12.90 5.57 10.42
N ALA A 173 -14.03 5.22 11.06
CA ALA A 173 -14.74 3.98 10.76
C ALA A 173 -15.21 3.93 9.29
N TRP A 174 -15.80 5.03 8.79
CA TRP A 174 -16.20 5.14 7.39
C TRP A 174 -15.02 5.07 6.42
N HIS A 175 -13.91 5.73 6.76
CA HIS A 175 -12.69 5.67 5.94
C HIS A 175 -12.21 4.23 5.77
N ILE A 176 -12.11 3.46 6.87
CA ILE A 176 -11.70 2.04 6.82
C ILE A 176 -12.66 1.22 5.95
N ILE A 177 -13.98 1.38 6.16
CA ILE A 177 -15.00 0.69 5.36
C ILE A 177 -14.81 1.00 3.86
N ARG A 178 -14.66 2.29 3.52
CA ARG A 178 -14.49 2.72 2.13
C ARG A 178 -13.24 2.12 1.52
N THR A 179 -12.10 2.19 2.21
CA THR A 179 -10.83 1.67 1.74
C THR A 179 -10.90 0.16 1.48
N LEU A 180 -11.47 -0.62 2.41
CA LEU A 180 -11.63 -2.07 2.24
C LEU A 180 -12.55 -2.43 1.07
N ILE A 181 -13.66 -1.70 0.90
CA ILE A 181 -14.56 -1.92 -0.24
C ILE A 181 -13.86 -1.56 -1.56
N THR A 182 -13.07 -0.49 -1.59
CA THR A 182 -12.31 -0.12 -2.80
C THR A 182 -11.23 -1.15 -3.12
N THR A 183 -10.52 -1.68 -2.12
CA THR A 183 -9.53 -2.74 -2.29
C THR A 183 -10.15 -4.01 -2.85
N HIS A 184 -11.31 -4.42 -2.33
CA HIS A 184 -12.02 -5.63 -2.79
C HIS A 184 -13.04 -5.38 -3.90
N SER A 185 -13.06 -4.18 -4.50
CA SER A 185 -14.10 -3.77 -5.44
C SER A 185 -14.19 -4.67 -6.67
N TYR A 186 -13.04 -5.09 -7.20
CA TYR A 186 -12.96 -6.01 -8.34
C TYR A 186 -13.52 -7.40 -8.01
N THR A 187 -13.14 -7.96 -6.86
CA THR A 187 -13.66 -9.27 -6.42
C THR A 187 -15.17 -9.24 -6.22
N LEU A 188 -15.70 -8.16 -5.62
CA LEU A 188 -17.13 -7.98 -5.42
C LEU A 188 -17.88 -7.82 -6.76
N PHE A 189 -17.27 -7.15 -7.75
CA PHE A 189 -17.81 -7.04 -9.10
C PHE A 189 -17.92 -8.40 -9.79
N GLU A 190 -16.84 -9.18 -9.78
CA GLU A 190 -16.82 -10.52 -10.38
C GLU A 190 -17.84 -11.46 -9.72
N ARG A 191 -17.92 -11.45 -8.38
CA ARG A 191 -18.92 -12.24 -7.63
C ARG A 191 -20.35 -11.83 -7.97
N ARG A 192 -20.60 -10.52 -8.08
CA ARG A 192 -21.92 -10.01 -8.48
C ARG A 192 -22.31 -10.52 -9.87
N ARG A 193 -21.41 -10.42 -10.85
CA ARG A 193 -21.64 -10.90 -12.22
C ARG A 193 -21.99 -12.39 -12.26
N GLN A 194 -21.24 -13.20 -11.53
CA GLN A 194 -21.45 -14.65 -11.44
C GLN A 194 -22.79 -15.02 -10.77
N LEU A 195 -23.17 -14.32 -9.70
CA LEU A 195 -24.36 -14.65 -8.91
C LEU A 195 -25.67 -14.11 -9.52
N LEU A 196 -25.60 -13.09 -10.36
CA LEU A 196 -26.74 -12.52 -11.07
C LEU A 196 -26.89 -13.04 -12.51
N THR A 197 -26.12 -14.06 -12.90
CA THR A 197 -26.31 -14.73 -14.19
C THR A 197 -27.68 -15.42 -14.20
N PRO A 198 -28.49 -15.28 -15.26
CA PRO A 198 -29.77 -15.98 -15.37
C PRO A 198 -29.55 -17.49 -15.33
N ASN A 199 -30.43 -18.20 -14.62
CA ASN A 199 -30.42 -19.67 -14.64
C ASN A 199 -30.97 -20.21 -15.97
N SER A 200 -30.99 -21.54 -16.13
CA SER A 200 -31.53 -22.21 -17.33
C SER A 200 -32.98 -21.84 -17.66
N TYR A 201 -33.71 -21.20 -16.73
CA TYR A 201 -35.09 -20.75 -16.87
C TYR A 201 -35.21 -19.23 -17.05
N GLY A 202 -34.11 -18.51 -17.30
CA GLY A 202 -34.09 -17.05 -17.54
C GLY A 202 -34.30 -16.18 -16.29
N SER A 203 -34.57 -16.79 -15.13
CA SER A 203 -34.76 -16.06 -13.87
C SER A 203 -33.43 -15.75 -13.17
N THR A 204 -33.29 -14.53 -12.64
CA THR A 204 -32.14 -14.13 -11.81
C THR A 204 -32.52 -14.19 -10.33
N ASN A 205 -31.63 -14.67 -9.46
CA ASN A 205 -31.88 -14.76 -8.02
C ASN A 205 -31.10 -13.69 -7.24
N PRO A 206 -31.68 -12.50 -6.99
CA PRO A 206 -31.01 -11.40 -6.28
C PRO A 206 -30.68 -11.73 -4.81
N ASN A 207 -31.32 -12.76 -4.23
CA ASN A 207 -31.09 -13.15 -2.83
C ASN A 207 -29.69 -13.73 -2.63
N ARG A 208 -29.14 -14.42 -3.64
CA ARG A 208 -27.77 -14.95 -3.59
C ARG A 208 -26.74 -13.84 -3.47
N TRP A 209 -26.90 -12.77 -4.27
CA TRP A 209 -26.06 -11.59 -4.18
C TRP A 209 -26.19 -10.86 -2.84
N ARG A 210 -27.42 -10.75 -2.31
CA ARG A 210 -27.66 -10.16 -0.99
C ARG A 210 -26.93 -10.93 0.13
N LYS A 211 -26.95 -12.26 0.11
CA LYS A 211 -26.24 -13.11 1.08
C LYS A 211 -24.71 -12.99 0.96
N GLU A 212 -24.19 -12.87 -0.25
CA GLU A 212 -22.75 -12.66 -0.50
C GLU A 212 -22.27 -11.33 0.10
N LYS A 213 -23.02 -10.24 -0.09
CA LYS A 213 -22.70 -8.93 0.53
C LYS A 213 -22.66 -9.02 2.04
N GLU A 214 -23.62 -9.73 2.65
CA GLU A 214 -23.66 -9.91 4.10
C GLU A 214 -22.45 -10.73 4.59
N THR A 215 -22.10 -11.79 3.86
CA THR A 215 -20.93 -12.62 4.14
C THR A 215 -19.64 -11.81 4.05
N PHE A 216 -19.49 -10.95 3.04
CA PHE A 216 -18.37 -10.03 2.91
C PHE A 216 -18.29 -9.05 4.09
N CYS A 217 -19.42 -8.47 4.48
CA CYS A 217 -19.47 -7.60 5.65
C CYS A 217 -19.03 -8.35 6.92
N GLN A 218 -19.46 -9.59 7.11
CA GLN A 218 -19.15 -10.40 8.29
C GLN A 218 -17.71 -10.92 8.34
N SER A 219 -17.13 -11.27 7.19
CA SER A 219 -15.78 -11.86 7.10
C SER A 219 -14.65 -10.83 6.93
N VAL A 220 -14.94 -9.68 6.32
CA VAL A 220 -13.91 -8.66 6.00
C VAL A 220 -14.11 -7.38 6.81
N LEU A 221 -15.30 -6.77 6.73
CA LEU A 221 -15.53 -5.44 7.33
C LEU A 221 -15.64 -5.48 8.85
N LEU A 222 -16.44 -6.41 9.39
CA LEU A 222 -16.66 -6.50 10.85
C LEU A 222 -15.39 -6.84 11.62
N PRO A 223 -14.54 -7.81 11.22
CA PRO A 223 -13.28 -8.10 11.90
C PRO A 223 -12.33 -6.90 11.88
N ALA A 224 -12.20 -6.20 10.75
CA ALA A 224 -11.36 -5.01 10.65
C ALA A 224 -11.84 -3.87 11.58
N LEU A 225 -13.16 -3.67 11.68
CA LEU A 225 -13.73 -2.70 12.62
C LEU A 225 -13.60 -3.12 14.08
N ARG A 226 -13.68 -4.42 14.40
CA ARG A 226 -13.44 -4.95 15.75
C ARG A 226 -12.00 -4.72 16.18
N GLN A 227 -11.04 -5.04 15.32
CA GLN A 227 -9.60 -4.85 15.60
C GLN A 227 -9.28 -3.39 15.93
N LYS A 228 -9.92 -2.43 15.26
CA LYS A 228 -9.74 -0.99 15.51
C LYS A 228 -10.64 -0.43 16.62
N LYS A 229 -11.41 -1.28 17.33
CA LYS A 229 -12.38 -0.88 18.37
C LYS A 229 -13.41 0.14 17.87
N LEU A 230 -13.90 -0.02 16.64
CA LEU A 230 -14.85 0.88 15.97
C LEU A 230 -16.19 0.20 15.59
N ILE A 231 -16.40 -1.06 15.97
CA ILE A 231 -17.60 -1.83 15.60
C ILE A 231 -18.93 -1.18 16.05
N GLN A 232 -18.93 -0.43 17.16
CA GLN A 232 -20.13 0.26 17.66
C GLN A 232 -20.76 1.22 16.63
N PHE A 233 -19.98 1.69 15.64
CA PHE A 233 -20.46 2.59 14.60
C PHE A 233 -21.01 1.84 13.36
N TRP A 234 -20.93 0.50 13.32
CA TRP A 234 -21.40 -0.31 12.20
C TRP A 234 -22.88 -0.15 11.87
N PRO A 235 -23.84 -0.17 12.84
CA PRO A 235 -25.26 -0.05 12.53
C PRO A 235 -25.60 1.22 11.75
N MET A 236 -24.92 2.33 12.06
CA MET A 236 -25.07 3.61 11.39
C MET A 236 -24.58 3.58 9.94
N TRP A 237 -23.48 2.86 9.67
CA TRP A 237 -22.88 2.80 8.34
C TRP A 237 -23.39 1.66 7.47
N LYS A 238 -24.13 0.68 8.01
CA LYS A 238 -24.63 -0.51 7.27
C LYS A 238 -25.34 -0.13 5.96
N LYS A 239 -26.38 0.72 6.04
CA LYS A 239 -27.14 1.16 4.84
C LYS A 239 -26.30 1.93 3.83
N ARG A 240 -25.33 2.72 4.29
CA ARG A 240 -24.43 3.50 3.41
C ARG A 240 -23.40 2.59 2.73
N THR A 241 -22.93 1.59 3.46
CA THR A 241 -22.01 0.56 2.99
C THR A 241 -22.64 -0.27 1.87
N ASP A 242 -23.87 -0.75 2.07
CA ASP A 242 -24.60 -1.51 1.04
C ASP A 242 -24.75 -0.71 -0.26
N ARG A 243 -25.14 0.57 -0.16
CA ARG A 243 -25.23 1.47 -1.33
C ARG A 243 -23.88 1.67 -2.00
N PHE A 244 -22.80 1.80 -1.23
CA PHE A 244 -21.47 1.99 -1.77
C PHE A 244 -20.98 0.73 -2.51
N ILE A 245 -21.17 -0.46 -1.94
CA ILE A 245 -20.88 -1.74 -2.60
C ILE A 245 -21.68 -1.87 -3.90
N GLU A 246 -22.98 -1.57 -3.89
CA GLU A 246 -23.80 -1.55 -5.12
C GLU A 246 -23.25 -0.57 -6.15
N SER A 247 -22.79 0.62 -5.74
CA SER A 247 -22.23 1.60 -6.67
C SER A 247 -20.90 1.14 -7.29
N CYS A 248 -19.99 0.56 -6.49
CA CYS A 248 -18.69 0.06 -6.96
C CYS A 248 -18.84 -1.15 -7.89
N THR A 249 -19.83 -2.01 -7.63
CA THR A 249 -20.08 -3.23 -8.41
C THR A 249 -20.97 -3.02 -9.63
N ARG A 250 -21.58 -1.84 -9.79
CA ARG A 250 -22.29 -1.45 -11.02
C ARG A 250 -21.43 -0.64 -11.99
N ARG A 251 -20.43 0.10 -11.48
CA ARG A 251 -19.63 1.07 -12.26
C ARG A 251 -18.31 0.51 -12.80
N THR A 252 -17.94 -0.73 -12.49
CA THR A 252 -16.61 -1.28 -12.80
C THR A 252 -16.51 -1.71 -14.26
N THR A 253 -16.18 -0.78 -15.15
CA THR A 253 -15.01 -0.97 -16.04
C THR A 253 -13.80 -0.39 -15.29
N PRO A 254 -12.65 -1.08 -15.17
CA PRO A 254 -11.65 -0.70 -14.16
C PRO A 254 -10.88 0.57 -14.55
N LYS A 255 -10.64 1.45 -13.57
CA LYS A 255 -9.70 2.58 -13.65
C LYS A 255 -8.71 2.50 -12.48
N HIS A 256 -7.49 2.00 -12.74
CA HIS A 256 -6.23 2.51 -12.18
C HIS A 256 -4.99 1.95 -12.93
N PRO A 257 -4.11 2.82 -13.46
CA PRO A 257 -2.65 2.64 -13.56
C PRO A 257 -1.95 3.35 -12.36
N PRO A 258 -0.62 3.22 -12.07
CA PRO A 258 0.48 2.83 -12.95
C PRO A 258 1.37 1.67 -12.42
N SER A 259 1.79 0.80 -13.34
CA SER A 259 3.12 0.20 -13.33
C SER A 259 3.93 0.95 -14.40
N PRO A 260 5.26 1.15 -14.24
CA PRO A 260 6.02 2.09 -15.06
C PRO A 260 5.87 1.75 -16.55
N THR A 261 5.47 2.77 -17.30
CA THR A 261 5.28 2.76 -18.74
C THR A 261 6.60 2.43 -19.42
N PHE A 262 6.74 1.20 -19.89
CA PHE A 262 7.30 0.99 -21.23
C PHE A 262 6.09 0.77 -22.13
N GLU A 263 5.93 1.63 -23.14
CA GLU A 263 4.85 1.52 -24.12
C GLU A 263 4.82 0.11 -24.71
N PRO A 264 3.77 -0.68 -24.47
CA PRO A 264 3.56 -1.92 -25.20
C PRO A 264 3.19 -1.55 -26.64
N PRO A 265 3.73 -2.23 -27.65
CA PRO A 265 3.26 -2.06 -29.02
C PRO A 265 1.74 -2.33 -29.05
N GLU A 266 1.02 -1.57 -29.88
CA GLU A 266 -0.43 -1.58 -30.07
C GLU A 266 -1.13 -2.93 -29.75
N PRO A 267 -2.31 -2.90 -29.10
CA PRO A 267 -3.03 -4.12 -28.78
C PRO A 267 -3.52 -4.80 -30.06
N LEU A 268 -2.78 -5.83 -30.50
CA LEU A 268 -3.30 -6.84 -31.42
C LEU A 268 -4.56 -7.46 -30.78
N SER A 269 -5.70 -7.18 -31.41
CA SER A 269 -7.05 -7.54 -30.98
C SER A 269 -7.19 -9.00 -30.46
N PRO A 270 -8.11 -9.28 -29.51
CA PRO A 270 -8.42 -10.63 -29.00
C PRO A 270 -8.72 -11.69 -30.08
N SER A 271 -9.07 -11.24 -31.30
CA SER A 271 -9.25 -12.07 -32.49
C SER A 271 -7.95 -12.73 -32.97
N HIS A 272 -6.81 -12.03 -32.90
CA HIS A 272 -5.52 -12.56 -33.37
C HIS A 272 -5.00 -13.69 -32.50
N ASP A 273 -5.16 -13.61 -31.17
CA ASP A 273 -4.71 -14.64 -30.22
C ASP A 273 -5.47 -15.96 -30.37
N ARG A 274 -6.78 -15.83 -30.58
CA ARG A 274 -7.66 -16.99 -30.76
C ARG A 274 -7.45 -17.62 -32.13
N ALA A 275 -7.19 -16.81 -33.16
CA ALA A 275 -6.81 -17.30 -34.49
C ALA A 275 -5.42 -17.98 -34.48
N LEU A 276 -4.46 -17.42 -33.74
CA LEU A 276 -3.11 -17.97 -33.58
C LEU A 276 -3.17 -19.33 -32.87
N THR A 277 -3.85 -19.40 -31.73
CA THR A 277 -3.97 -20.65 -30.96
C THR A 277 -4.88 -21.70 -31.61
N SER A 278 -5.85 -21.30 -32.44
CA SER A 278 -6.72 -22.25 -33.18
C SER A 278 -5.99 -23.07 -34.25
N ARG A 279 -4.80 -22.63 -34.67
CA ARG A 279 -3.99 -23.27 -35.72
C ARG A 279 -2.77 -24.00 -35.15
N MET A 280 -2.57 -23.98 -33.82
CA MET A 280 -1.43 -24.60 -33.16
C MET A 280 -1.78 -26.00 -32.67
N GLU A 281 -0.83 -26.92 -32.81
CA GLU A 281 -0.87 -28.21 -32.12
C GLU A 281 -0.40 -28.05 -30.65
N PRO A 282 -0.75 -28.98 -29.74
CA PRO A 282 -0.35 -28.90 -28.33
C PRO A 282 1.17 -28.75 -28.12
N LEU A 283 1.98 -29.49 -28.88
CA LEU A 283 3.44 -29.41 -28.81
C LEU A 283 3.97 -28.05 -29.28
N ASP A 284 3.33 -27.45 -30.29
CA ASP A 284 3.70 -26.10 -30.75
C ASP A 284 3.34 -25.04 -29.71
N TYR A 285 2.25 -25.26 -28.97
CA TYR A 285 1.85 -24.39 -27.87
C TYR A 285 2.83 -24.46 -26.68
N GLU A 286 3.37 -25.63 -26.37
CA GLU A 286 4.44 -25.80 -25.38
C GLU A 286 5.70 -25.03 -25.79
N ARG A 287 6.15 -25.21 -27.05
CA ARG A 287 7.29 -24.47 -27.61
C ARG A 287 7.05 -22.95 -27.60
N TYR A 288 5.84 -22.52 -27.94
CA TYR A 288 5.44 -21.12 -27.90
C TYR A 288 5.55 -20.54 -26.48
N CYS A 289 5.04 -21.25 -25.47
CA CYS A 289 5.17 -20.84 -24.07
C CYS A 289 6.64 -20.79 -23.62
N ALA A 290 7.45 -21.78 -24.03
CA ALA A 290 8.87 -21.82 -23.74
C ALA A 290 9.63 -20.62 -24.34
N GLN A 291 9.28 -20.21 -25.56
CA GLN A 291 9.87 -19.01 -26.20
C GLN A 291 9.51 -17.71 -25.46
N ILE A 292 8.29 -17.58 -24.94
CA ILE A 292 7.92 -16.40 -24.13
C ILE A 292 8.77 -16.35 -22.85
N LEU A 293 8.92 -17.49 -22.18
CA LEU A 293 9.78 -17.60 -20.99
C LEU A 293 11.24 -17.29 -21.30
N GLN A 294 11.77 -17.77 -22.42
CA GLN A 294 13.13 -17.44 -22.89
C GLN A 294 13.32 -15.93 -23.08
N ARG A 295 12.36 -15.26 -23.73
CA ARG A 295 12.39 -13.80 -23.90
C ARG A 295 12.28 -13.05 -22.57
N ALA A 296 11.60 -13.64 -21.57
CA ALA A 296 11.56 -13.14 -20.20
C ALA A 296 12.81 -13.52 -19.36
N GLY A 297 13.87 -14.03 -20.00
CA GLY A 297 15.16 -14.33 -19.39
C GLY A 297 15.25 -15.68 -18.68
N TRP A 298 14.28 -16.58 -18.86
CA TRP A 298 14.37 -17.94 -18.32
C TRP A 298 15.11 -18.88 -19.28
N GLN A 299 16.00 -19.72 -18.75
CA GLN A 299 16.53 -20.85 -19.51
C GLN A 299 15.50 -21.97 -19.49
N THR A 300 15.00 -22.41 -20.65
CA THR A 300 13.93 -23.41 -20.73
C THR A 300 14.37 -24.71 -21.38
N TYR A 301 13.77 -25.80 -20.93
CA TYR A 301 13.85 -27.13 -21.49
C TYR A 301 12.43 -27.66 -21.67
N VAL A 302 12.02 -27.89 -22.92
CA VAL A 302 10.73 -28.55 -23.23
C VAL A 302 10.95 -30.05 -23.11
N THR A 303 10.10 -30.72 -22.33
CA THR A 303 10.24 -32.15 -22.10
C THR A 303 9.81 -32.97 -23.31
N PRO A 304 10.37 -34.17 -23.52
CA PRO A 304 9.92 -35.07 -24.57
C PRO A 304 8.49 -35.55 -24.33
N THR A 305 7.68 -35.63 -25.38
CA THR A 305 6.30 -36.12 -25.32
C THR A 305 6.22 -37.48 -24.62
N GLY A 306 5.45 -37.53 -23.52
CA GLY A 306 5.17 -38.76 -22.76
C GLY A 306 6.23 -39.17 -21.74
N SER A 307 7.27 -38.36 -21.52
CA SER A 307 8.43 -38.72 -20.66
C SER A 307 8.32 -38.21 -19.22
N ASP A 308 7.36 -37.37 -18.92
CA ASP A 308 7.41 -36.50 -17.76
C ASP A 308 6.03 -36.42 -17.11
N GLN A 309 6.03 -36.61 -15.80
CA GLN A 309 4.87 -36.79 -14.93
C GLN A 309 4.06 -35.48 -14.76
N GLY A 310 3.75 -34.77 -15.84
CA GLY A 310 3.01 -33.52 -15.86
C GLY A 310 3.88 -32.24 -15.93
N ALA A 311 5.00 -32.24 -16.67
CA ALA A 311 5.95 -31.13 -16.71
C ALA A 311 6.42 -30.74 -18.13
N ASP A 312 5.52 -30.26 -18.98
CA ASP A 312 5.83 -29.92 -20.38
C ASP A 312 7.04 -28.97 -20.56
N ILE A 313 7.29 -28.05 -19.61
CA ILE A 313 8.46 -27.17 -19.63
C ILE A 313 9.09 -27.09 -18.25
N ILE A 314 10.42 -27.21 -18.21
CA ILE A 314 11.25 -26.90 -17.05
C ILE A 314 12.02 -25.62 -17.37
N ALA A 315 11.84 -24.60 -16.55
CA ALA A 315 12.48 -23.30 -16.72
C ALA A 315 13.35 -22.96 -15.50
N THR A 316 14.54 -22.42 -15.71
CA THR A 316 15.46 -21.99 -14.65
C THR A 316 15.91 -20.56 -14.89
N ARG A 317 15.83 -19.74 -13.84
CA ARG A 317 16.36 -18.38 -13.84
C ARG A 317 17.03 -18.13 -12.50
N ARG A 318 18.32 -17.80 -12.53
CA ARG A 318 19.19 -17.75 -11.36
C ARG A 318 19.15 -19.07 -10.57
N GLN A 319 18.70 -19.05 -9.32
CA GLN A 319 18.57 -20.23 -8.45
C GLN A 319 17.13 -20.74 -8.33
N VAL A 320 16.21 -20.21 -9.15
CA VAL A 320 14.79 -20.60 -9.13
C VAL A 320 14.50 -21.49 -10.32
N ARG A 321 13.91 -22.66 -10.04
CA ARG A 321 13.38 -23.62 -11.00
C ARG A 321 11.86 -23.58 -10.97
N LEU A 322 11.29 -23.48 -12.16
CA LEU A 322 9.87 -23.44 -12.46
C LEU A 322 9.51 -24.66 -13.29
N VAL A 323 8.44 -25.36 -12.90
CA VAL A 323 7.82 -26.41 -13.71
C VAL A 323 6.51 -25.89 -14.28
N VAL A 324 6.29 -26.10 -15.57
CA VAL A 324 5.14 -25.59 -16.29
C VAL A 324 4.41 -26.74 -16.98
N GLN A 325 3.09 -26.78 -16.79
CA GLN A 325 2.19 -27.59 -17.59
C GLN A 325 1.38 -26.66 -18.51
N CYS A 326 1.52 -26.86 -19.81
CA CYS A 326 0.76 -26.19 -20.86
C CYS A 326 -0.53 -26.96 -21.18
N LYS A 327 -1.65 -26.27 -21.26
CA LYS A 327 -2.94 -26.84 -21.70
C LYS A 327 -3.56 -25.95 -22.78
N LEU A 328 -3.51 -26.41 -24.03
CA LEU A 328 -4.19 -25.78 -25.16
C LEU A 328 -5.62 -26.35 -25.27
N TYR A 329 -6.62 -25.68 -24.66
CA TYR A 329 -8.00 -26.20 -24.60
C TYR A 329 -9.04 -25.21 -25.13
N SER A 330 -10.19 -25.75 -25.54
CA SER A 330 -11.40 -24.99 -25.89
C SER A 330 -12.34 -24.75 -24.71
N ARG A 331 -12.14 -25.48 -23.61
CA ARG A 331 -12.92 -25.41 -22.37
C ARG A 331 -12.03 -25.05 -21.17
N PRO A 332 -12.59 -24.54 -20.07
CA PRO A 332 -11.80 -24.19 -18.91
C PRO A 332 -11.04 -25.38 -18.30
N VAL A 333 -9.80 -25.12 -17.85
CA VAL A 333 -8.91 -26.14 -17.29
C VAL A 333 -9.36 -26.59 -15.89
N GLY A 334 -9.35 -27.90 -15.67
CA GLY A 334 -9.78 -28.57 -14.42
C GLY A 334 -8.67 -28.88 -13.43
N ASN A 335 -9.02 -29.50 -12.29
CA ASN A 335 -8.08 -29.83 -11.20
C ASN A 335 -6.91 -30.71 -11.64
N LYS A 336 -7.13 -31.62 -12.59
CA LYS A 336 -6.12 -32.58 -13.03
C LYS A 336 -4.81 -31.91 -13.42
N ALA A 337 -4.86 -30.82 -14.20
CA ALA A 337 -3.67 -30.07 -14.61
C ALA A 337 -2.89 -29.48 -13.42
N VAL A 338 -3.59 -29.05 -12.37
CA VAL A 338 -2.97 -28.51 -11.15
C VAL A 338 -2.32 -29.64 -10.34
N GLN A 339 -2.95 -30.81 -10.27
CA GLN A 339 -2.41 -31.99 -9.59
C GLN A 339 -1.15 -32.52 -10.29
N GLU A 340 -1.20 -32.61 -11.62
CA GLU A 340 -0.08 -33.00 -12.48
C GLU A 340 1.13 -32.10 -12.22
N VAL A 341 1.00 -30.78 -12.43
CA VAL A 341 2.14 -29.86 -12.29
C VAL A 341 2.64 -29.74 -10.85
N PHE A 342 1.76 -29.86 -9.86
CA PHE A 342 2.16 -29.85 -8.45
C PHE A 342 3.04 -31.07 -8.13
N THR A 343 2.62 -32.26 -8.59
CA THR A 343 3.38 -33.50 -8.42
C THR A 343 4.72 -33.41 -9.16
N ALA A 344 4.69 -32.91 -10.40
CA ALA A 344 5.88 -32.75 -11.21
C ALA A 344 6.87 -31.74 -10.61
N CYS A 345 6.38 -30.65 -10.01
CA CYS A 345 7.21 -29.69 -9.27
C CYS A 345 7.98 -30.36 -8.13
N LYS A 346 7.33 -31.25 -7.36
CA LYS A 346 8.00 -32.02 -6.30
C LYS A 346 9.03 -32.99 -6.86
N TYR A 347 8.67 -33.72 -7.92
CA TYR A 347 9.57 -34.66 -8.59
C TYR A 347 10.83 -33.97 -9.14
N GLN A 348 10.67 -32.81 -9.79
CA GLN A 348 11.76 -32.02 -10.37
C GLN A 348 12.51 -31.15 -9.35
N ARG A 349 12.15 -31.22 -8.06
CA ARG A 349 12.70 -30.39 -6.97
C ARG A 349 12.69 -28.89 -7.30
N ALA A 350 11.60 -28.44 -7.92
CA ALA A 350 11.41 -27.05 -8.31
C ALA A 350 10.77 -26.23 -7.19
N GLN A 351 10.98 -24.91 -7.22
CA GLN A 351 10.41 -23.98 -6.25
C GLN A 351 9.06 -23.44 -6.71
N LEU A 352 8.86 -23.30 -8.02
CA LEU A 352 7.63 -22.75 -8.60
C LEU A 352 6.96 -23.78 -9.52
N ALA A 353 5.63 -23.72 -9.57
CA ALA A 353 4.81 -24.55 -10.45
C ALA A 353 3.75 -23.68 -11.13
N ALA A 354 3.52 -23.86 -12.43
CA ALA A 354 2.51 -23.10 -13.16
C ALA A 354 1.72 -23.97 -14.14
N VAL A 355 0.40 -23.82 -14.16
CA VAL A 355 -0.41 -24.22 -15.31
C VAL A 355 -0.57 -23.01 -16.22
N VAL A 356 -0.30 -23.21 -17.51
CA VAL A 356 -0.43 -22.19 -18.56
C VAL A 356 -1.48 -22.64 -19.57
N SER A 357 -2.43 -21.75 -19.90
CA SER A 357 -3.48 -22.07 -20.87
C SER A 357 -3.92 -20.85 -21.67
N ASN A 358 -4.48 -21.09 -22.85
CA ASN A 358 -5.22 -20.11 -23.65
C ASN A 358 -6.66 -19.95 -23.16
N ALA A 359 -7.16 -20.90 -22.36
CA ALA A 359 -8.50 -20.89 -21.80
C ALA A 359 -8.51 -20.44 -20.34
N GLY A 360 -9.71 -20.18 -19.81
CA GLY A 360 -9.89 -19.90 -18.39
C GLY A 360 -9.71 -21.16 -17.51
N TYR A 361 -9.78 -20.98 -16.20
CA TYR A 361 -9.71 -22.08 -15.21
C TYR A 361 -11.05 -22.29 -14.51
N THR A 362 -11.39 -23.54 -14.20
CA THR A 362 -12.56 -23.87 -13.38
C THR A 362 -12.43 -23.31 -11.96
N ARG A 363 -13.56 -23.15 -11.24
CA ARG A 363 -13.54 -22.70 -9.84
C ARG A 363 -12.73 -23.65 -8.96
N HIS A 364 -12.88 -24.96 -9.14
CA HIS A 364 -12.16 -25.96 -8.38
C HIS A 364 -10.66 -25.89 -8.64
N ALA A 365 -10.22 -25.68 -9.89
CA ALA A 365 -8.81 -25.57 -10.22
C ALA A 365 -8.17 -24.35 -9.52
N ARG A 366 -8.88 -23.22 -9.47
CA ARG A 366 -8.43 -22.02 -8.74
C ARG A 366 -8.34 -22.25 -7.24
N GLN A 367 -9.28 -22.99 -6.66
CA GLN A 367 -9.24 -23.33 -5.23
C GLN A 367 -8.05 -24.25 -4.93
N LEU A 368 -7.82 -25.27 -5.74
CA LEU A 368 -6.70 -26.18 -5.57
C LEU A 368 -5.35 -25.45 -5.74
N ALA A 369 -5.22 -24.63 -6.78
CA ALA A 369 -4.04 -23.81 -7.04
C ALA A 369 -3.70 -22.88 -5.86
N ALA A 370 -4.72 -22.26 -5.25
CA ALA A 370 -4.53 -21.42 -4.06
C ALA A 370 -4.00 -22.20 -2.85
N SER A 371 -4.37 -23.48 -2.69
CA SER A 371 -3.86 -24.33 -1.61
C SER A 371 -2.50 -24.94 -1.88
N THR A 372 -2.12 -25.12 -3.15
CA THR A 372 -0.86 -25.77 -3.55
C THR A 372 0.24 -24.78 -3.92
N GLY A 373 -0.08 -23.48 -4.08
CA GLY A 373 0.86 -22.47 -4.56
C GLY A 373 1.14 -22.53 -6.07
N VAL A 374 0.36 -23.30 -6.82
CA VAL A 374 0.49 -23.39 -8.29
C VAL A 374 -0.05 -22.12 -8.95
N TYR A 375 0.72 -21.50 -9.84
CA TYR A 375 0.26 -20.36 -10.62
C TYR A 375 -0.69 -20.82 -11.73
N LEU A 376 -1.77 -20.07 -11.93
CA LEU A 376 -2.69 -20.26 -13.05
C LEU A 376 -2.54 -19.07 -13.99
N LEU A 377 -1.88 -19.29 -15.12
CA LEU A 377 -1.44 -18.23 -16.02
C LEU A 377 -2.08 -18.38 -17.39
N HIS A 378 -2.36 -17.24 -18.02
CA HIS A 378 -2.46 -17.15 -19.47
C HIS A 378 -1.05 -17.03 -20.06
N HIS A 379 -0.79 -17.56 -21.26
CA HIS A 379 0.56 -17.52 -21.86
C HIS A 379 1.13 -16.09 -21.98
N ARG A 380 0.26 -15.08 -22.17
CA ARG A 380 0.65 -13.64 -22.18
C ARG A 380 1.27 -13.17 -20.87
N GLN A 381 0.94 -13.82 -19.76
CA GLN A 381 1.45 -13.46 -18.43
C GLN A 381 2.85 -14.04 -18.18
N LEU A 382 3.33 -14.99 -19.01
CA LEU A 382 4.67 -15.55 -18.88
C LEU A 382 5.77 -14.50 -19.10
N ALA A 383 5.50 -13.48 -19.91
CA ALA A 383 6.45 -12.39 -20.18
C ALA A 383 6.82 -11.59 -18.91
N ASN A 384 5.91 -11.56 -17.92
CA ASN A 384 6.06 -10.79 -16.68
C ASN A 384 6.22 -11.70 -15.45
N LEU A 385 6.56 -12.98 -15.65
CA LEU A 385 6.70 -13.92 -14.54
C LEU A 385 8.06 -13.72 -13.86
N ASP A 386 8.02 -13.24 -12.61
CA ASP A 386 9.20 -12.95 -11.81
C ASP A 386 9.43 -13.88 -10.62
N GLU A 387 10.72 -14.05 -10.30
CA GLU A 387 11.26 -14.85 -9.19
C GLU A 387 10.76 -14.40 -7.80
N SER A 388 10.27 -13.16 -7.67
CA SER A 388 9.90 -12.53 -6.39
C SER A 388 8.46 -12.79 -5.94
N THR A 389 7.71 -13.65 -6.64
CA THR A 389 6.30 -13.88 -6.32
C THR A 389 6.17 -14.74 -5.04
N PRO A 390 5.56 -14.23 -3.95
CA PRO A 390 5.61 -14.89 -2.64
C PRO A 390 4.81 -16.20 -2.62
N GLN A 391 5.39 -17.23 -1.99
CA GLN A 391 4.74 -18.50 -1.66
C GLN A 391 3.94 -18.35 -0.35
N PRO A 392 2.64 -18.71 -0.30
CA PRO A 392 1.99 -19.02 0.98
C PRO A 392 2.41 -20.43 1.41
N GLY A 393 3.31 -20.55 2.39
CA GLY A 393 3.53 -21.85 3.07
C GLY A 393 4.94 -22.28 3.43
N GLN A 394 5.87 -21.38 3.75
CA GLN A 394 7.01 -21.76 4.59
C GLN A 394 6.61 -21.64 6.06
N ALA A 395 5.81 -22.60 6.53
CA ALA A 395 5.78 -22.96 7.94
C ALA A 395 6.97 -23.90 8.17
N SER A 396 7.91 -23.44 8.99
CA SER A 396 9.06 -24.19 9.45
C SER A 396 8.61 -25.52 10.05
N PHE A 397 8.98 -26.62 9.41
CA PHE A 397 9.23 -27.89 10.08
C PHE A 397 10.71 -28.19 9.90
N LEU A 398 11.50 -27.63 10.82
CA LEU A 398 12.54 -28.25 11.63
C LEU A 398 13.28 -27.13 12.37
#